data_AF-A0A962VCR1-F1
#
_entry.id   AF-A0A962VCR1-F1
#
_cell.length_a   1.000
_cell.length_b   1.000
_cell.length_c   1.000
_cell.angle_alpha   90.00
_cell.angle_beta   90.00
_cell.angle_gamma   90.00
#
_symmetry.space_group_name_H-M   'P 1'
#
loop_
_entity.id
_entity.type
_entity.pdbx_description
1 polymer ?
#
loop_
_entity_poly.entity_id
_entity_poly.type
_entity_poly.pdbx_seq_one_letter_code
_entity_poly.pdbx_strand_id
1 'polypeptide(L)'
;LQHDDFIFQLLLPDDEIELPLRVESLGNWCQGFLAGLGLGGMQNTDNLTSEVKDFLQDVSHIARLGLAAEDGDEGDEIAYVEIIEYMRAGVLLVSQELQRGKRPTTPAHVRLH
;
A
#
# COMPACT_ATOMS: atom_id res chain seq x y z
N LEU A 1 -10.68 -14.63 -20.91
CA LEU A 1 -10.72 -13.49 -19.98
C LEU A 1 -9.33 -12.88 -20.01
N GLN A 2 -9.17 -11.72 -20.65
CA GLN A 2 -7.91 -10.98 -20.60
C GLN A 2 -7.69 -10.56 -19.14
N HIS A 3 -6.50 -10.83 -18.61
CA HIS A 3 -6.14 -10.53 -17.22
C HIS A 3 -5.79 -9.04 -17.00
N ASP A 4 -5.81 -8.23 -18.06
CA ASP A 4 -5.25 -6.87 -18.05
C ASP A 4 -6.22 -5.75 -17.63
N ASP A 5 -7.52 -6.05 -17.40
CA ASP A 5 -8.51 -5.01 -17.07
C ASP A 5 -8.75 -4.81 -15.56
N PHE A 6 -8.15 -5.65 -14.70
CA PHE A 6 -8.35 -5.54 -13.25
C PHE A 6 -7.24 -4.72 -12.61
N ILE A 7 -7.50 -3.42 -12.41
CA ILE A 7 -6.62 -2.54 -11.65
C ILE A 7 -6.98 -2.61 -10.17
N PHE A 8 -5.99 -2.79 -9.30
CA PHE A 8 -6.19 -2.70 -7.85
C PHE A 8 -6.75 -1.32 -7.48
N GLN A 9 -7.79 -1.30 -6.64
CA GLN A 9 -8.41 -0.09 -6.11
C GLN A 9 -8.53 -0.21 -4.58
N LEU A 10 -8.37 0.93 -3.91
CA LEU A 10 -8.64 1.03 -2.48
C LEU A 10 -10.16 1.05 -2.26
N LEU A 11 -10.63 0.38 -1.22
CA LEU A 11 -12.02 0.46 -0.82
C LEU A 11 -12.20 1.71 0.04
N LEU A 12 -12.55 2.82 -0.60
CA LEU A 12 -12.75 4.13 0.00
C LEU A 12 -14.12 4.71 -0.42
N PRO A 13 -14.67 5.69 0.32
CA PRO A 13 -15.87 6.40 -0.11
C PRO A 13 -15.64 7.15 -1.43
N ASP A 14 -16.72 7.36 -2.19
CA ASP A 14 -16.72 8.13 -3.43
C ASP A 14 -16.59 9.65 -3.18
N ASP A 15 -16.40 10.40 -4.26
CA ASP A 15 -16.24 11.85 -4.25
C ASP A 15 -17.52 12.63 -3.93
N GLU A 16 -18.67 11.95 -3.77
CA GLU A 16 -19.89 12.55 -3.22
C GLU A 16 -19.79 12.76 -1.70
N ILE A 17 -18.82 12.12 -1.04
CA ILE A 17 -18.54 12.26 0.39
C ILE A 17 -17.52 13.36 0.66
N GLU A 18 -17.80 14.17 1.68
CA GLU A 18 -16.92 15.23 2.16
C GLU A 18 -15.48 14.76 2.38
N LEU A 19 -14.51 15.56 1.90
CA LEU A 19 -13.09 15.21 1.91
C LEU A 19 -12.57 14.78 3.30
N PRO A 20 -12.92 15.45 4.42
CA PRO A 20 -12.45 15.02 5.74
C PRO A 20 -12.83 13.57 6.10
N LEU A 21 -14.02 13.11 5.70
CA LEU A 21 -14.48 11.74 5.94
C LEU A 21 -13.77 10.73 5.04
N ARG A 22 -13.49 11.12 3.79
CA ARG A 22 -12.67 10.32 2.86
C ARG A 22 -11.24 10.16 3.37
N VAL A 23 -10.64 11.23 3.86
CA VAL A 23 -9.31 11.25 4.49
C VAL A 23 -9.26 10.36 5.75
N GLU A 24 -10.26 10.46 6.63
CA GLU A 24 -10.37 9.59 7.79
C GLU A 24 -10.43 8.11 7.37
N SER A 25 -11.24 7.82 6.35
CA SER A 25 -11.40 6.47 5.80
C SER A 25 -10.09 5.93 5.22
N LEU A 26 -9.29 6.77 4.56
CA LEU A 26 -7.95 6.41 4.12
C LEU A 26 -7.02 6.09 5.29
N GLY A 27 -7.05 6.87 6.36
CA GLY A 27 -6.30 6.58 7.59
C GLY A 27 -6.66 5.21 8.18
N ASN A 28 -7.95 4.91 8.25
CA ASN A 28 -8.46 3.59 8.69
C ASN A 28 -8.01 2.45 7.75
N TRP A 29 -8.02 2.70 6.44
CA TRP A 29 -7.52 1.75 5.45
C TRP A 29 -6.04 1.43 5.67
N CYS A 30 -5.20 2.45 5.89
CA CYS A 30 -3.77 2.30 6.19
C CYS A 30 -3.53 1.48 7.47
N GLN A 31 -4.31 1.73 8.53
CA GLN A 31 -4.24 0.92 9.76
C GLN A 31 -4.56 -0.55 9.49
N GLY A 32 -5.65 -0.82 8.75
CA GLY A 32 -6.06 -2.17 8.38
C GLY A 32 -5.00 -2.88 7.52
N PHE A 33 -4.41 -2.17 6.56
CA PHE A 33 -3.35 -2.69 5.70
C PHE A 33 -2.12 -3.11 6.52
N LEU A 34 -1.62 -2.23 7.40
CA LEU A 34 -0.47 -2.52 8.27
C LEU A 34 -0.75 -3.69 9.22
N ALA A 35 -1.95 -3.72 9.84
CA ALA A 35 -2.37 -4.83 10.69
C ALA A 35 -2.41 -6.16 9.91
N GLY A 36 -2.94 -6.15 8.69
CA GLY A 36 -2.98 -7.30 7.79
C GLY A 36 -1.59 -7.81 7.42
N LEU A 37 -0.63 -6.93 7.15
CA LEU A 37 0.75 -7.32 6.88
C LEU A 37 1.42 -7.98 8.10
N GLY A 38 1.21 -7.42 9.29
CA GLY A 38 1.73 -7.99 10.54
C GLY A 38 1.16 -9.39 10.81
N LEU A 39 -0.16 -9.56 10.70
CA LEU A 39 -0.84 -10.84 10.86
C LEU A 39 -0.47 -11.85 9.75
N GLY A 40 -0.21 -11.36 8.53
CA GLY A 40 0.23 -12.15 7.37
C GLY A 40 1.67 -12.66 7.47
N GLY A 41 2.38 -12.38 8.56
CA GLY A 41 3.72 -12.88 8.82
C GLY A 41 4.84 -12.00 8.30
N MET A 42 4.58 -10.77 7.86
CA MET A 42 5.61 -9.79 7.54
C MET A 42 6.20 -9.17 8.81
N GLN A 43 6.69 -10.01 9.72
CA GLN A 43 7.26 -9.57 11.00
C GLN A 43 8.76 -9.25 10.87
N ASN A 44 9.44 -9.83 9.89
CA ASN A 44 10.85 -9.55 9.63
C ASN A 44 11.00 -8.66 8.38
N THR A 45 11.20 -7.37 8.62
CA THR A 45 11.37 -6.36 7.57
C THR A 45 12.80 -6.27 7.05
N ASP A 46 13.77 -6.97 7.63
CA ASP A 46 15.19 -6.77 7.32
C ASP A 46 15.51 -6.99 5.84
N ASN A 47 14.85 -7.97 5.23
CA ASN A 47 15.02 -8.35 3.83
C ASN A 47 14.18 -7.53 2.84
N LEU A 48 13.36 -6.58 3.31
CA LEU A 48 12.60 -5.70 2.42
C LEU A 48 13.54 -4.68 1.78
N THR A 49 13.22 -4.30 0.53
CA THR A 49 13.89 -3.19 -0.16
C THR A 49 13.70 -1.88 0.62
N SER A 50 14.61 -0.93 0.43
CA SER A 50 14.47 0.40 1.06
C SER A 50 13.17 1.08 0.64
N GLU A 51 12.80 0.98 -0.64
CA GLU A 51 11.56 1.56 -1.18
C GLU A 51 10.31 1.02 -0.47
N VAL A 52 10.23 -0.29 -0.20
CA VAL A 52 9.11 -0.85 0.58
C VAL A 52 9.15 -0.40 2.03
N LYS A 53 10.34 -0.29 2.65
CA LYS A 53 10.47 0.20 4.02
C LYS A 53 9.99 1.65 4.14
N ASP A 54 10.38 2.50 3.20
CA ASP A 54 10.00 3.91 3.14
C ASP A 54 8.48 4.03 2.94
N PHE A 55 7.92 3.27 2.00
CA PHE A 55 6.46 3.21 1.81
C PHE A 55 5.72 2.80 3.09
N LEU A 56 6.17 1.75 3.78
CA LEU A 56 5.52 1.30 5.02
C LEU A 56 5.65 2.33 6.16
N GLN A 57 6.72 3.12 6.19
CA GLN A 57 6.85 4.24 7.12
C GLN A 57 5.85 5.35 6.81
N ASP A 58 5.70 5.72 5.53
CA ASP A 58 4.72 6.72 5.11
C ASP A 58 3.29 6.28 5.40
N VAL A 59 2.94 5.02 5.12
CA VAL A 59 1.64 4.44 5.47
C VAL A 59 1.41 4.52 6.98
N SER A 60 2.44 4.26 7.79
CA SER A 60 2.34 4.40 9.24
C SER A 60 2.16 5.85 9.69
N HIS A 61 2.70 6.83 8.97
CA HIS A 61 2.47 8.25 9.25
C HIS A 61 1.02 8.62 8.92
N ILE A 62 0.53 8.27 7.73
CA ILE A 62 -0.86 8.51 7.30
C ILE A 62 -1.86 7.87 8.29
N ALA A 63 -1.59 6.63 8.71
CA ALA A 63 -2.44 5.90 9.66
C ALA A 63 -2.58 6.55 11.05
N ARG A 64 -1.58 7.33 11.49
CA ARG A 64 -1.50 7.88 12.86
C ARG A 64 -1.85 9.36 12.94
N LEU A 65 -1.39 10.12 11.95
CA LEU A 65 -1.55 11.57 11.95
C LEU A 65 -2.87 12.00 11.31
N GLY A 66 -3.44 11.16 10.43
CA GLY A 66 -4.47 11.60 9.50
C GLY A 66 -3.92 12.63 8.52
N LEU A 67 -4.68 12.95 7.48
CA LEU A 67 -4.40 14.14 6.67
C LEU A 67 -5.24 15.28 7.27
N ALA A 68 -4.64 16.45 7.44
CA ALA A 68 -5.40 17.63 7.84
C ALA A 68 -6.08 18.19 6.57
N ALA A 69 -7.34 17.82 6.34
CA ALA A 69 -8.18 18.47 5.37
C ALA A 69 -9.15 19.38 6.15
N GLU A 70 -8.84 20.68 6.21
CA GLU A 70 -9.64 21.63 6.98
C GLU A 70 -10.78 22.23 6.14
N ASP A 71 -10.52 22.53 4.86
CA ASP A 71 -11.47 23.30 4.03
C ASP A 71 -11.88 22.61 2.71
N GLY A 72 -11.24 21.50 2.32
CA GLY A 72 -11.63 20.72 1.14
C GLY A 72 -11.54 21.51 -0.16
N ASP A 73 -10.51 22.36 -0.27
CA ASP A 73 -10.29 23.13 -1.49
C ASP A 73 -9.82 22.23 -2.66
N GLU A 74 -9.76 22.80 -3.87
CA GLU A 74 -9.34 22.05 -5.06
C GLU A 74 -7.92 21.48 -4.92
N GLY A 75 -7.03 22.15 -4.17
CA GLY A 75 -5.70 21.67 -3.88
C GLY A 75 -5.70 20.44 -2.97
N ASP A 76 -6.54 20.45 -1.92
CA ASP A 76 -6.71 19.33 -1.02
C ASP A 76 -7.29 18.09 -1.73
N GLU A 77 -8.26 18.29 -2.64
CA GLU A 77 -8.82 17.21 -3.48
C GLU A 77 -7.76 16.58 -4.39
N ILE A 78 -6.94 17.41 -5.05
CA ILE A 78 -5.84 16.93 -5.91
C ILE A 78 -4.83 16.15 -5.06
N ALA A 79 -4.41 16.70 -3.92
CA ALA A 79 -3.47 16.03 -3.02
C ALA A 79 -4.01 14.68 -2.54
N TYR A 80 -5.31 14.60 -2.22
CA TYR A 80 -5.95 13.35 -1.82
C TYR A 80 -5.91 12.29 -2.93
N VAL A 81 -6.20 12.66 -4.19
CA VAL A 81 -6.09 11.75 -5.34
C VAL A 81 -4.65 11.29 -5.56
N GLU A 82 -3.67 12.19 -5.45
CA GLU A 82 -2.25 11.83 -5.56
C GLU A 82 -1.82 10.82 -4.50
N ILE A 83 -2.31 10.99 -3.25
CA ILE A 83 -2.04 10.03 -2.17
C ILE A 83 -2.69 8.68 -2.46
N ILE A 84 -3.92 8.65 -2.99
CA ILE A 84 -4.56 7.39 -3.41
C ILE A 84 -3.69 6.66 -4.44
N GLU A 85 -3.19 7.36 -5.46
CA GLU A 85 -2.34 6.75 -6.48
C GLU A 85 -0.98 6.30 -5.93
N TYR A 86 -0.38 7.07 -5.03
CA TYR A 86 0.82 6.66 -4.28
C TYR A 86 0.58 5.36 -3.51
N MET A 87 -0.54 5.28 -2.79
CA MET A 87 -0.95 4.11 -2.04
C MET A 87 -1.16 2.89 -2.94
N ARG A 88 -1.81 3.06 -4.10
CA ARG A 88 -2.01 1.98 -5.07
C ARG A 88 -0.67 1.43 -5.59
N ALA A 89 0.24 2.31 -5.98
CA ALA A 89 1.57 1.93 -6.45
C ALA A 89 2.37 1.19 -5.36
N GLY A 90 2.40 1.73 -4.14
CA GLY A 90 3.11 1.12 -3.02
C GLY A 90 2.56 -0.24 -2.59
N VAL A 91 1.23 -0.42 -2.60
CA VAL A 91 0.61 -1.73 -2.31
C VAL A 91 1.01 -2.78 -3.35
N LEU A 92 1.04 -2.40 -4.63
CA LEU A 92 1.51 -3.30 -5.70
C LEU A 92 2.98 -3.65 -5.52
N LEU A 93 3.83 -2.69 -5.11
CA LEU A 93 5.23 -2.93 -4.81
C LEU A 93 5.39 -3.93 -3.64
N VAL A 94 4.66 -3.73 -2.54
CA VAL A 94 4.64 -4.65 -1.39
C VAL A 94 4.22 -6.07 -1.83
N SER A 95 3.17 -6.17 -2.65
CA SER A 95 2.69 -7.46 -3.18
C SER A 95 3.78 -8.18 -3.98
N GLN A 96 4.54 -7.46 -4.81
CA GLN A 96 5.66 -8.03 -5.57
C GLN A 96 6.78 -8.54 -4.65
N GLU A 97 7.17 -7.77 -3.63
CA GLU A 97 8.19 -8.22 -2.66
C GLU A 97 7.74 -9.46 -1.88
N LEU A 98 6.46 -9.52 -1.47
CA LEU A 98 5.90 -10.70 -0.82
C LEU A 98 5.90 -11.95 -1.71
N GLN A 99 5.74 -11.78 -3.03
CA GLN A 99 5.83 -12.89 -3.99
C GLN A 99 7.28 -13.34 -4.21
N ARG A 100 8.25 -12.41 -4.19
CA ARG A 100 9.68 -12.75 -4.28
C ARG A 100 10.12 -13.63 -3.13
N GLY A 101 9.71 -13.31 -1.90
CA GLY A 101 10.02 -14.11 -0.71
C GLY A 101 9.44 -15.53 -0.71
N LYS A 102 8.40 -15.79 -1.53
CA LYS A 102 7.75 -17.11 -1.63
C LYS A 102 8.32 -18.01 -2.75
N ARG A 103 9.15 -17.49 -3.65
CA ARG A 103 9.76 -18.33 -4.70
C ARG A 103 10.79 -19.26 -4.07
N PRO A 104 10.63 -20.59 -4.16
CA PRO A 104 11.67 -21.51 -3.71
C PRO A 104 12.93 -21.24 -4.53
N THR A 105 14.06 -21.01 -3.86
CA THR A 105 15.37 -21.04 -4.51
C THR A 105 15.58 -22.45 -5.04
N THR A 106 15.35 -22.67 -6.34
CA THR A 106 15.74 -23.90 -7.02
C THR A 106 17.23 -24.12 -6.75
N PRO A 107 17.64 -25.22 -6.10
CA PRO A 107 19.05 -25.50 -5.89
C PRO A 107 19.73 -25.57 -7.27
N ALA A 108 20.86 -24.89 -7.43
CA ALA A 108 21.65 -24.98 -8.65
C ALA A 108 21.92 -26.46 -8.95
N HIS A 109 21.45 -26.92 -10.10
CA HIS A 109 21.62 -28.30 -10.52
C HIS A 109 23.12 -28.58 -10.65
N VAL A 110 23.70 -29.26 -9.67
CA VAL A 110 25.09 -29.72 -9.74
C VAL A 110 25.14 -30.70 -10.91
N ARG A 111 25.79 -30.29 -12.02
CA ARG A 111 26.14 -31.23 -13.07
C ARG A 111 27.26 -32.11 -12.54
N LEU A 112 26.95 -33.35 -12.24
CA LEU A 112 27.97 -34.38 -12.05
C LEU A 112 28.51 -34.75 -13.44
N HIS A 113 29.83 -34.70 -13.56
CA HIS A 113 30.61 -35.08 -14.75
C HIS A 113 30.50 -36.58 -15.03
#